data_AF-A0A9W8RNS7-F1
#
_entry.id   AF-A0A9W8RNS7-F1
#
_cell.length_a   1.000
_cell.length_b   1.000
_cell.length_c   1.000
_cell.angle_alpha   90.00
_cell.angle_beta   90.00
_cell.angle_gamma   90.00
#
_symmetry.space_group_name_H-M   'P 1'
#
loop_
_entity.id
_entity.type
_entity.pdbx_description
1 polymer ?
#
loop_
_entity_poly.entity_id
_entity_poly.type
_entity_poly.pdbx_seq_one_letter_code
_entity_poly.pdbx_strand_id
1 'polypeptide(L)'
;MSATKKPWVNGPFALISSSKSGDSLEKPASGVRKCAAEMSAVHSLLIRGINAIHLQAVNVAQRGTKKDKLDFSNFCWVWSEELQEHHNIEETMIFPEINELAGVPGLMDANVEEHKMFHDGLSNFRNYIDKIREEGRN
;
A
#
# COMPACT_ATOMS: atom_id res chain seq x y z
N MET A 1 7.56 -4.67 27.42
CA MET A 1 6.43 -3.74 27.24
C MET A 1 5.56 -4.29 26.13
N SER A 2 4.29 -4.59 26.38
CA SER A 2 3.36 -5.03 25.33
C SER A 2 3.18 -3.88 24.35
N ALA A 3 3.60 -4.05 23.09
CA ALA A 3 3.40 -3.04 22.07
C ALA A 3 1.91 -2.70 22.03
N THR A 4 1.56 -1.44 22.31
CA THR A 4 0.18 -0.97 22.28
C THR A 4 -0.41 -1.36 20.93
N LYS A 5 -1.41 -2.25 20.92
CA LYS A 5 -2.13 -2.58 19.69
C LYS A 5 -2.65 -1.25 19.16
N LYS A 6 -2.20 -0.84 17.97
CA LYS A 6 -2.73 0.32 17.24
C LYS A 6 -3.74 -0.21 16.24
N PRO A 7 -4.95 -0.62 16.68
CA PRO A 7 -5.91 -1.29 15.81
C PRO A 7 -6.26 -0.41 14.62
N TRP A 8 -6.24 0.92 14.77
CA TRP A 8 -6.60 1.87 13.70
C TRP A 8 -5.71 1.84 12.45
N VAL A 9 -4.50 1.28 12.49
CA VAL A 9 -3.57 1.17 11.34
C VAL A 9 -2.84 -0.16 11.20
N ASN A 10 -2.67 -0.92 12.28
CA ASN A 10 -1.89 -2.17 12.24
C ASN A 10 -2.76 -3.42 11.98
N GLY A 11 -4.03 -3.25 11.67
CA GLY A 11 -4.94 -4.31 11.24
C GLY A 11 -6.18 -3.73 10.54
N PRO A 12 -7.04 -4.55 9.94
CA PRO A 12 -7.06 -6.02 10.02
C PRO A 12 -5.98 -6.72 9.18
N PHE A 13 -5.44 -6.08 8.15
CA PHE A 13 -4.40 -6.65 7.32
C PHE A 13 -3.04 -6.57 8.02
N ALA A 14 -2.33 -7.71 8.09
CA ALA A 14 -1.08 -7.82 8.82
C ALA A 14 0.05 -7.05 8.12
N LEU A 15 0.87 -6.36 8.90
CA LEU A 15 2.05 -5.67 8.39
C LEU A 15 3.20 -6.65 8.10
N ILE A 16 4.10 -6.22 7.23
CA ILE A 16 5.29 -7.00 6.87
C ILE A 16 6.40 -6.66 7.88
N SER A 17 6.97 -7.69 8.50
CA SER A 17 8.13 -7.51 9.36
C SER A 17 9.37 -7.24 8.52
N SER A 18 9.98 -6.05 8.67
CA SER A 18 11.24 -5.70 8.01
C SER A 18 12.39 -6.65 8.39
N SER A 19 12.31 -7.32 9.56
CA SER A 19 13.29 -8.30 9.99
C SER A 19 13.45 -9.49 9.03
N LYS A 20 12.47 -9.75 8.15
CA LYS A 20 12.56 -10.82 7.13
C LYS A 20 13.71 -10.58 6.14
N SER A 21 14.13 -9.34 5.94
CA SER A 21 15.29 -8.98 5.10
C SER A 21 16.64 -9.20 5.80
N GLY A 22 16.64 -9.39 7.12
CA GLY A 22 17.83 -9.39 7.95
C GLY A 22 18.41 -8.00 8.25
N ASP A 23 17.73 -6.91 7.86
CA ASP A 23 18.12 -5.53 8.21
C ASP A 23 17.85 -5.23 9.70
N SER A 24 18.84 -4.64 10.39
CA SER A 24 18.71 -4.14 11.75
C SER A 24 19.64 -2.94 11.99
N LEU A 25 19.44 -2.22 13.10
CA LEU A 25 20.31 -1.10 13.46
C LEU A 25 21.75 -1.57 13.76
N GLU A 26 21.89 -2.75 14.34
CA GLU A 26 23.17 -3.38 14.69
C GLU A 26 23.85 -4.00 13.46
N LYS A 27 23.06 -4.44 12.47
CA LYS A 27 23.56 -5.05 11.23
C LYS A 27 22.73 -4.58 10.03
N PRO A 28 23.04 -3.38 9.50
CA PRO A 28 22.32 -2.86 8.35
C PRO A 28 22.47 -3.76 7.13
N ALA A 29 21.36 -4.02 6.44
CA ALA A 29 21.37 -4.72 5.16
C ALA A 29 21.99 -3.84 4.07
N SER A 30 22.55 -4.49 3.04
CA SER A 30 23.12 -3.85 1.86
C SER A 30 22.67 -4.55 0.58
N GLY A 31 22.80 -3.87 -0.56
CA GLY A 31 22.41 -4.38 -1.88
C GLY A 31 20.95 -4.85 -1.92
N VAL A 32 20.71 -6.03 -2.49
CA VAL A 32 19.37 -6.62 -2.64
C VAL A 32 18.63 -6.83 -1.31
N ARG A 33 19.35 -7.08 -0.20
CA ARG A 33 18.71 -7.20 1.12
C ARG A 33 18.22 -5.85 1.64
N LYS A 34 18.92 -4.77 1.30
CA LYS A 34 18.46 -3.42 1.66
C LYS A 34 17.19 -3.07 0.90
N CYS A 35 17.15 -3.35 -0.40
CA CYS A 35 15.96 -3.20 -1.23
C CYS A 35 14.76 -3.98 -0.64
N ALA A 36 14.95 -5.24 -0.24
CA ALA A 36 13.90 -6.04 0.39
C ALA A 36 13.40 -5.44 1.73
N ALA A 37 14.30 -4.83 2.52
CA ALA A 37 13.95 -4.14 3.76
C ALA A 37 13.09 -2.89 3.49
N GLU A 38 13.48 -2.12 2.47
CA GLU A 38 12.76 -0.92 2.03
C GLU A 38 11.39 -1.27 1.45
N MET A 39 11.29 -2.31 0.62
CA MET A 39 10.00 -2.81 0.12
C MET A 39 9.08 -3.26 1.26
N SER A 40 9.61 -3.96 2.26
CA SER A 40 8.82 -4.31 3.45
C SER A 40 8.27 -3.08 4.18
N ALA A 41 9.02 -1.98 4.20
CA ALA A 41 8.58 -0.73 4.81
C ALA A 41 7.52 -0.02 3.96
N VAL A 42 7.72 0.10 2.65
CA VAL A 42 6.76 0.70 1.70
C VAL A 42 5.45 -0.09 1.69
N HIS A 43 5.49 -1.41 1.57
CA HIS A 43 4.30 -2.25 1.62
C HIS A 43 3.58 -2.11 2.97
N SER A 44 4.32 -2.01 4.08
CA SER A 44 3.71 -1.76 5.38
C SER A 44 3.11 -0.35 5.51
N LEU A 45 3.55 0.64 4.73
CA LEU A 45 2.89 1.95 4.65
C LEU A 45 1.57 1.83 3.89
N LEU A 46 1.58 1.16 2.73
CA LEU A 46 0.39 0.91 1.92
C LEU A 46 -0.67 0.11 2.70
N ILE A 47 -0.25 -0.93 3.42
CA ILE A 47 -1.14 -1.74 4.27
C ILE A 47 -1.75 -0.91 5.41
N ARG A 48 -0.99 0.00 6.01
CA ARG A 48 -1.54 0.92 7.02
C ARG A 48 -2.59 1.84 6.43
N GLY A 49 -2.40 2.30 5.19
CA GLY A 49 -3.39 3.08 4.45
C GLY A 49 -4.72 2.34 4.31
N ILE A 50 -4.71 1.13 3.74
CA ILE A 50 -5.95 0.35 3.56
C ILE A 50 -6.59 -0.07 4.89
N ASN A 51 -5.79 -0.36 5.92
CA ASN A 51 -6.28 -0.61 7.27
C ASN A 51 -7.05 0.59 7.83
N ALA A 52 -6.48 1.80 7.69
CA ALA A 52 -7.13 3.03 8.11
C ALA A 52 -8.41 3.29 7.32
N ILE A 53 -8.38 3.09 5.99
CA ILE A 53 -9.57 3.21 5.13
C ILE A 53 -10.67 2.26 5.60
N HIS A 54 -10.35 0.97 5.75
CA HIS A 54 -11.29 -0.07 6.16
C HIS A 54 -11.96 0.25 7.50
N LEU A 55 -11.17 0.66 8.50
CA LEU A 55 -11.68 0.91 9.85
C LEU A 55 -12.44 2.22 9.98
N GLN A 56 -12.08 3.25 9.21
CA GLN A 56 -12.69 4.57 9.34
C GLN A 56 -13.86 4.81 8.39
N ALA A 57 -14.01 4.04 7.30
CA ALA A 57 -15.07 4.25 6.32
C ALA A 57 -16.47 4.33 6.95
N VAL A 58 -16.83 3.37 7.82
CA VAL A 58 -18.13 3.36 8.53
C VAL A 58 -18.28 4.56 9.45
N ASN A 59 -17.22 4.94 10.16
CA ASN A 59 -17.24 6.05 11.10
C ASN A 59 -17.47 7.39 10.39
N VAL A 60 -16.75 7.62 9.29
CA VAL A 60 -16.90 8.83 8.47
C VAL A 60 -18.26 8.87 7.78
N ALA A 61 -18.74 7.73 7.27
CA ALA A 61 -20.05 7.66 6.62
C ALA A 61 -21.20 8.05 7.57
N GLN A 62 -21.19 7.49 8.79
CA GLN A 62 -22.26 7.66 9.78
C GLN A 62 -22.17 8.97 10.56
N ARG A 63 -20.96 9.42 10.90
CA ARG A 63 -20.75 10.51 11.87
C ARG A 63 -19.97 11.70 11.31
N GLY A 64 -19.36 11.55 10.14
CA GLY A 64 -18.58 12.61 9.51
C GLY A 64 -19.44 13.76 9.00
N THR A 65 -18.94 14.97 9.15
CA THR A 65 -19.47 16.16 8.48
C THR A 65 -19.26 16.06 6.96
N LYS A 66 -19.87 16.98 6.19
CA LYS A 66 -19.58 17.09 4.74
C LYS A 66 -18.07 17.25 4.49
N LYS A 67 -17.38 18.03 5.32
CA LYS A 67 -15.94 18.23 5.23
C LYS A 67 -15.17 16.93 5.51
N ASP A 68 -15.51 16.22 6.58
CA ASP A 68 -14.82 14.95 6.93
C ASP A 68 -14.95 13.91 5.81
N LYS A 69 -16.13 13.83 5.20
CA LYS A 69 -16.40 12.93 4.06
C LYS A 69 -15.53 13.29 2.85
N LEU A 70 -15.43 14.58 2.52
CA LEU A 70 -14.58 15.04 1.41
C LEU A 70 -13.08 14.81 1.70
N ASP A 71 -12.61 15.17 2.90
CA ASP A 71 -11.22 14.98 3.32
C ASP A 71 -10.84 13.49 3.30
N PHE A 72 -11.70 12.64 3.84
CA PHE A 72 -11.49 11.19 3.85
C PHE A 72 -11.51 10.60 2.44
N SER A 73 -12.37 11.11 1.55
CA SER A 73 -12.39 10.69 0.15
C SER A 73 -11.11 11.10 -0.58
N ASN A 74 -10.57 12.30 -0.30
CA ASN A 74 -9.27 12.70 -0.82
C ASN A 74 -8.14 11.79 -0.30
N PHE A 75 -8.17 11.43 0.99
CA PHE A 75 -7.21 10.47 1.56
C PHE A 75 -7.28 9.10 0.87
N CYS A 76 -8.50 8.57 0.67
CA CYS A 76 -8.72 7.31 -0.05
C CYS A 76 -8.21 7.37 -1.49
N TRP A 77 -8.44 8.50 -2.17
CA TRP A 77 -7.98 8.71 -3.54
C TRP A 77 -6.45 8.72 -3.62
N VAL A 78 -5.78 9.52 -2.78
CA VAL A 78 -4.31 9.59 -2.75
C VAL A 78 -3.71 8.21 -2.45
N TRP A 79 -4.24 7.47 -1.48
CA TRP A 79 -3.78 6.10 -1.24
C TRP A 79 -3.91 5.19 -2.47
N SER A 80 -4.98 5.36 -3.26
CA SER A 80 -5.20 4.56 -4.46
C SER A 80 -4.19 4.91 -5.56
N GLU A 81 -3.89 6.20 -5.73
CA GLU A 81 -2.85 6.66 -6.67
C GLU A 81 -1.47 6.13 -6.28
N GLU A 82 -1.11 6.25 -4.99
CA GLU A 82 0.18 5.77 -4.50
C GLU A 82 0.34 4.27 -4.71
N LEU A 83 -0.71 3.46 -4.50
CA LEU A 83 -0.66 2.02 -4.77
C LEU A 83 -0.50 1.73 -6.26
N GLN A 84 -1.21 2.46 -7.12
CA GLN A 84 -1.14 2.28 -8.57
C GLN A 84 0.25 2.64 -9.12
N GLU A 85 0.81 3.77 -8.69
CA GLU A 85 2.15 4.20 -9.09
C GLU A 85 3.23 3.26 -8.55
N HIS A 86 3.09 2.79 -7.31
CA HIS A 86 3.97 1.79 -6.70
C HIS A 86 4.03 0.51 -7.55
N HIS A 87 2.88 -0.07 -7.90
CA HIS A 87 2.83 -1.25 -8.79
C HIS A 87 3.43 -0.96 -10.17
N ASN A 88 3.10 0.20 -10.76
CA ASN A 88 3.61 0.58 -12.09
C ASN A 88 5.14 0.70 -12.10
N ILE A 89 5.74 1.32 -11.10
CA ILE A 89 7.20 1.44 -10.97
C ILE A 89 7.84 0.06 -10.78
N GLU A 90 7.23 -0.79 -9.95
CA GLU A 90 7.70 -2.16 -9.74
C GLU A 90 7.70 -2.95 -11.06
N GLU A 91 6.60 -2.96 -11.79
CA GLU A 91 6.43 -3.73 -13.02
C GLU A 91 7.27 -3.20 -14.19
N THR A 92 7.41 -1.88 -14.32
CA THR A 92 8.08 -1.27 -15.48
C THR A 92 9.58 -1.05 -15.30
N MET A 93 10.06 -0.99 -14.05
CA MET A 93 11.47 -0.68 -13.75
C MET A 93 12.13 -1.68 -12.80
N ILE A 94 11.55 -1.93 -11.62
CA ILE A 94 12.24 -2.71 -10.56
C ILE A 94 12.29 -4.21 -10.89
N PHE A 95 11.17 -4.81 -11.26
CA PHE A 95 11.09 -6.24 -11.54
C PHE A 95 11.96 -6.67 -12.74
N PRO A 96 12.00 -5.91 -13.85
CA PRO A 96 12.97 -6.16 -14.92
C PRO A 96 14.42 -6.13 -14.44
N GLU A 97 14.80 -5.13 -13.62
CA GLU A 97 16.16 -5.00 -13.10
C GLU A 97 16.52 -6.17 -12.16
N ILE A 98 15.57 -6.64 -11.33
CA ILE A 98 15.76 -7.84 -10.49
C ILE A 98 16.00 -9.07 -11.36
N ASN A 99 15.19 -9.28 -12.41
CA ASN A 99 15.35 -10.42 -13.32
C ASN A 99 16.74 -10.41 -13.97
N GLU A 100 17.22 -9.24 -14.41
CA GLU A 100 18.54 -9.07 -15.03
C GLU A 100 19.68 -9.32 -14.05
N LEU A 101 19.67 -8.67 -12.88
CA LEU A 101 20.70 -8.81 -11.86
C LEU A 101 20.79 -10.23 -11.29
N ALA A 102 19.65 -10.93 -11.19
CA ALA A 102 19.61 -12.32 -10.77
C ALA A 102 20.02 -13.30 -11.89
N GLY A 103 20.00 -12.87 -13.15
CA GLY A 103 20.19 -13.74 -14.30
C GLY A 103 19.07 -14.79 -14.48
N VAL A 104 17.87 -14.51 -13.94
CA VAL A 104 16.72 -15.41 -13.96
C VAL A 104 15.55 -14.71 -14.64
N PRO A 105 15.35 -14.94 -15.95
CA PRO A 105 14.19 -14.42 -16.66
C PRO A 105 12.89 -14.91 -16.03
N GLY A 106 11.93 -13.99 -15.84
CA GLY A 106 10.61 -14.30 -15.29
C GLY A 106 10.58 -14.53 -13.77
N LEU A 107 11.67 -14.23 -13.04
CA LEU A 107 11.74 -14.42 -11.58
C LEU A 107 10.59 -13.69 -10.85
N MET A 108 10.19 -12.52 -11.36
CA MET A 108 9.15 -11.68 -10.76
C MET A 108 7.75 -11.84 -11.39
N ASP A 109 7.53 -12.78 -12.32
CA ASP A 109 6.24 -12.92 -13.02
C ASP A 109 5.08 -13.22 -12.04
N ALA A 110 5.35 -13.99 -10.99
CA ALA A 110 4.35 -14.25 -9.95
C ALA A 110 3.90 -12.96 -9.24
N ASN A 111 4.82 -12.02 -8.99
CA ASN A 111 4.49 -10.73 -8.37
C ASN A 111 3.64 -9.85 -9.29
N VAL A 112 3.90 -9.89 -10.60
CA VAL A 112 3.06 -9.23 -11.61
C VAL A 112 1.63 -9.80 -11.58
N GLU A 113 1.48 -11.12 -11.51
CA GLU A 113 0.15 -11.74 -11.39
C GLU A 113 -0.54 -11.39 -10.07
N GLU A 114 0.19 -11.28 -8.96
CA GLU A 114 -0.34 -10.80 -7.68
C GLU A 114 -0.86 -9.34 -7.79
N HIS A 115 -0.13 -8.45 -8.47
CA HIS A 115 -0.58 -7.06 -8.70
C HIS A 115 -1.85 -7.00 -9.53
N LYS A 116 -1.97 -7.83 -10.58
CA LYS A 116 -3.18 -7.90 -11.42
C LYS A 116 -4.43 -8.21 -10.61
N MET A 117 -4.33 -9.01 -9.54
CA MET A 117 -5.46 -9.30 -8.66
C MET A 117 -5.99 -8.05 -7.92
N PHE A 118 -5.19 -6.98 -7.81
CA PHE A 118 -5.61 -5.71 -7.22
C PHE A 118 -6.24 -4.75 -8.22
N HIS A 119 -5.85 -4.78 -9.50
CA HIS A 119 -6.15 -3.70 -10.46
C HIS A 119 -7.65 -3.43 -10.65
N ASP A 120 -8.45 -4.48 -10.83
CA ASP A 120 -9.91 -4.31 -11.01
C ASP A 120 -10.58 -3.74 -9.76
N GLY A 121 -10.19 -4.24 -8.58
CA GLY A 121 -10.70 -3.74 -7.30
C GLY A 121 -10.31 -2.29 -7.04
N LEU A 122 -9.06 -1.93 -7.33
CA LEU A 122 -8.52 -0.59 -7.17
C LEU A 122 -9.19 0.41 -8.12
N SER A 123 -9.39 0.02 -9.39
CA SER A 123 -10.11 0.83 -10.38
C SER A 123 -11.54 1.12 -9.95
N ASN A 124 -12.27 0.10 -9.50
CA ASN A 124 -13.63 0.26 -8.99
C ASN A 124 -13.68 1.16 -7.75
N PHE A 125 -12.74 1.01 -6.83
CA PHE A 125 -12.64 1.86 -5.65
C PHE A 125 -12.37 3.32 -6.02
N ARG A 126 -11.41 3.58 -6.91
CA ARG A 126 -11.08 4.93 -7.37
C ARG A 126 -12.26 5.60 -8.06
N ASN A 127 -12.94 4.89 -8.97
CA ASN A 127 -14.14 5.38 -9.65
C ASN A 127 -15.27 5.75 -8.68
N TYR A 128 -15.43 4.99 -7.60
CA TYR A 128 -16.38 5.34 -6.54
C TYR A 128 -15.94 6.61 -5.79
N ILE A 129 -14.68 6.69 -5.39
CA ILE A 129 -14.14 7.83 -4.64
C ILE A 129 -14.19 9.13 -5.46
N ASP A 130 -13.93 9.07 -6.77
CA ASP A 130 -14.00 10.26 -7.63
C ASP A 130 -15.41 10.85 -7.69
N LYS A 131 -16.45 10.02 -7.77
CA LYS A 131 -17.85 10.47 -7.68
C LYS A 131 -18.12 11.21 -6.37
N ILE A 132 -17.68 10.65 -5.24
CA ILE A 132 -17.88 11.30 -3.92
C ILE A 132 -17.14 12.63 -3.83
N ARG A 133 -15.93 12.72 -4.40
CA ARG A 133 -15.13 13.97 -4.41
C ARG A 133 -15.77 15.04 -5.28
N GLU A 134 -16.35 14.67 -6.43
CA GLU A 134 -17.10 15.59 -7.29
C GLU A 134 -18.33 16.13 -6.59
N GLU A 135 -19.14 15.27 -5.98
CA GLU A 135 -20.32 15.65 -5.20
C GLU A 135 -19.98 16.56 -4.01
N GLY A 136 -18.86 16.29 -3.33
CA GLY A 136 -18.45 17.03 -2.14
C GLY A 136 -17.92 18.44 -2.42
N ARG A 137 -17.50 18.72 -3.66
CA ARG A 137 -16.98 20.04 -4.10
C ARG A 137 -18.07 21.02 -4.51
N ASN A 138 -19.26 20.52 -4.86
CA ASN A 138 -20.46 21.31 -5.18
C ASN A 138 -21.24 21.65 -3.90
#